data_AF-A0A1Y1WSE6-F1
#
_entry.id   AF-A0A1Y1WSE6-F1
#
_cell.length_a   1.000
_cell.length_b   1.000
_cell.length_c   1.000
_cell.angle_alpha   90.00
_cell.angle_beta   90.00
_cell.angle_gamma   90.00
#
_symmetry.space_group_name_H-M   'P 1'
#
loop_
_entity.id
_entity.type
_entity.pdbx_description
1 polymer ?
#
loop_
_entity_poly.entity_id
_entity_poly.type
_entity_poly.pdbx_seq_one_letter_code
_entity_poly.pdbx_strand_id
1 'polypeptide(L)'
;MKTYNIIGLLASALTVVSGYDISCTKYYTTSGKEKCLSIINKYEVSLNYFTTLNPDIDCDNIIPDNTRLCIAGNPIISSNGLCGPGYGSCPFGECCSKGKCGNTSDFCGSSCDPNYGICTNLLAGGNVSKSSKLKPTVDFDKTAIEAIATLFSIKPAEAKNFYDFSNKVVDTYDNGFLTAVNSNLSLSGCKMSCDNAHTKFRNMLNSTTVNFSFNRYNKFLNSFGQPSISNTELLELCYNQCYGLKEIRNYVSSKANVKIGKNVKRSPSKNVKRSSRRDTTACYHPSEAKFNVVSNYLNGYNKYTETSDSVITALTFVNGCSIPVIKDLYNENNKGLFVPACNVHDICYGCQGGKASCDSTFLTNMKSICKNQKKNSLVCRATASIFYAAVRVGANKNYNACSNNRTEKECAYCGAPTIQNYLLKTPYYNA
;
A
#
# COMPACT_ATOMS: atom_id res chain seq x y z
N MET A 1 52.29 -0.63 -51.21
CA MET A 1 51.62 0.66 -51.44
C MET A 1 50.31 0.68 -50.66
N LYS A 2 50.16 1.65 -49.75
CA LYS A 2 48.94 2.40 -49.35
C LYS A 2 47.64 1.62 -49.08
N THR A 3 46.84 1.84 -48.04
CA THR A 3 46.83 2.65 -46.80
C THR A 3 45.52 2.24 -46.09
N TYR A 4 45.47 2.39 -44.77
CA TYR A 4 44.34 2.15 -43.89
C TYR A 4 43.01 2.80 -44.33
N ASN A 5 41.89 2.15 -43.97
CA ASN A 5 40.67 2.83 -43.52
C ASN A 5 40.06 2.07 -42.34
N ILE A 6 40.33 2.60 -41.14
CA ILE A 6 39.57 2.40 -39.91
C ILE A 6 38.31 3.27 -40.04
N ILE A 7 37.11 2.69 -39.87
CA ILE A 7 35.83 3.28 -39.44
C ILE A 7 34.83 2.11 -39.50
N GLY A 8 34.08 1.71 -38.47
CA GLY A 8 33.96 2.17 -37.10
C GLY A 8 33.17 1.12 -36.32
N LEU A 9 33.49 1.00 -35.03
CA LEU A 9 32.62 0.33 -34.06
C LEU A 9 31.24 1.01 -34.10
N LEU A 10 30.25 0.32 -34.65
CA LEU A 10 28.86 0.60 -34.34
C LEU A 10 28.61 0.07 -32.92
N ALA A 11 28.83 0.95 -31.96
CA ALA A 11 28.31 0.80 -30.62
C ALA A 11 26.80 0.55 -30.74
N SER A 12 26.36 -0.67 -30.44
CA SER A 12 24.97 -0.96 -30.11
C SER A 12 24.67 -0.37 -28.74
N ALA A 13 24.71 0.97 -28.65
CA ALA A 13 23.94 1.69 -27.65
C ALA A 13 22.48 1.54 -28.10
N LEU A 14 21.84 0.46 -27.65
CA LEU A 14 20.39 0.43 -27.54
C LEU A 14 20.01 1.55 -26.56
N THR A 15 19.84 2.76 -27.08
CA THR A 15 19.10 3.81 -26.41
C THR A 15 17.65 3.37 -26.40
N VAL A 16 17.31 2.49 -25.45
CA VAL A 16 15.93 2.38 -24.99
C VAL A 16 15.68 3.62 -24.12
N VAL A 17 15.56 4.78 -24.77
CA VAL A 17 14.87 5.93 -24.18
C VAL A 17 13.42 5.79 -24.66
N SER A 18 12.73 4.76 -24.16
CA SER A 18 11.29 4.66 -24.32
C SER A 18 10.65 5.71 -23.42
N GLY A 19 10.21 6.81 -24.03
CA GLY A 19 8.81 7.26 -23.96
C GLY A 19 8.16 7.64 -22.63
N TYR A 20 8.83 7.69 -21.48
CA TYR A 20 8.18 8.13 -20.24
C TYR A 20 7.86 9.63 -20.28
N ASP A 21 6.62 10.04 -20.02
CA ASP A 21 6.23 11.46 -19.76
C ASP A 21 6.65 11.90 -18.34
N ILE A 22 7.86 11.46 -17.97
CA ILE A 22 8.54 11.71 -16.73
C ILE A 22 9.68 12.67 -17.09
N SER A 23 9.50 13.95 -16.74
CA SER A 23 10.57 14.95 -16.86
C SER A 23 11.63 14.68 -15.79
N CYS A 24 12.44 13.65 -16.00
CA CYS A 24 13.51 13.27 -15.10
C CYS A 24 14.61 14.33 -15.11
N THR A 25 14.87 14.92 -13.95
CA THR A 25 15.85 16.00 -13.76
C THR A 25 17.17 15.48 -13.18
N LYS A 26 17.17 14.26 -12.62
CA LYS A 26 18.39 13.65 -12.07
C LYS A 26 18.40 12.15 -12.26
N TYR A 27 19.52 11.64 -12.76
CA TYR A 27 19.76 10.22 -12.98
C TYR A 27 20.82 9.66 -12.05
N TYR A 28 20.75 8.37 -11.79
CA TYR A 28 21.76 7.54 -11.16
C TYR A 28 22.06 6.35 -12.08
N THR A 29 23.33 5.99 -12.25
CA THR A 29 23.73 4.78 -12.96
C THR A 29 24.30 3.81 -11.93
N THR A 30 23.74 2.61 -11.87
CA THR A 30 24.16 1.59 -10.90
C THR A 30 25.57 1.07 -11.19
N SER A 31 26.26 0.61 -10.15
CA SER A 31 27.56 -0.08 -10.25
C SER A 31 27.45 -1.61 -10.17
N GLY A 32 26.22 -2.14 -10.20
CA GLY A 32 25.89 -3.55 -9.99
C GLY A 32 25.88 -3.96 -8.50
N LYS A 33 25.08 -4.99 -8.17
CA LYS A 33 24.91 -5.54 -6.79
C LYS A 33 24.16 -4.64 -5.80
N GLU A 34 23.54 -3.57 -6.27
CA GLU A 34 22.76 -2.66 -5.44
C GLU A 34 21.29 -3.11 -5.35
N LYS A 35 20.65 -2.84 -4.20
CA LYS A 35 19.20 -3.00 -4.03
C LYS A 35 18.51 -1.65 -4.19
N CYS A 36 17.23 -1.63 -4.56
CA CYS A 36 16.45 -0.39 -4.57
C CYS A 36 16.55 0.36 -3.22
N LEU A 37 16.41 -0.34 -2.10
CA LEU A 37 16.38 0.26 -0.76
C LEU A 37 17.65 1.07 -0.43
N SER A 38 18.83 0.59 -0.83
CA SER A 38 20.09 1.33 -0.61
C SER A 38 20.16 2.60 -1.47
N ILE A 39 19.70 2.53 -2.72
CA ILE A 39 19.71 3.67 -3.65
C ILE A 39 18.73 4.75 -3.18
N ILE A 40 17.48 4.37 -2.89
CA ILE A 40 16.43 5.33 -2.53
C ILE A 40 16.72 6.02 -1.19
N ASN A 41 17.35 5.33 -0.23
CA ASN A 41 17.79 5.96 1.01
C ASN A 41 18.96 6.92 0.80
N LYS A 42 19.92 6.57 -0.06
CA LYS A 42 21.03 7.47 -0.45
C LYS A 42 20.53 8.77 -1.07
N TYR A 43 19.41 8.73 -1.81
CA TYR A 43 18.83 9.90 -2.48
C TYR A 43 17.62 10.51 -1.76
N GLU A 44 17.27 10.00 -0.56
CA GLU A 44 16.15 10.48 0.25
C GLU A 44 14.80 10.48 -0.47
N VAL A 45 14.57 9.42 -1.25
CA VAL A 45 13.39 9.21 -2.07
C VAL A 45 12.59 8.03 -1.50
N SER A 46 11.26 8.11 -1.45
CA SER A 46 10.46 6.95 -1.09
C SER A 46 10.52 5.86 -2.17
N LEU A 47 10.41 4.59 -1.77
CA LEU A 47 10.33 3.47 -2.72
C LEU A 47 9.22 3.69 -3.76
N ASN A 48 8.12 4.26 -3.30
CA ASN A 48 6.95 4.61 -4.10
C ASN A 48 7.26 5.61 -5.22
N TYR A 49 7.81 6.77 -4.85
CA TYR A 49 8.16 7.79 -5.82
C TYR A 49 9.24 7.29 -6.78
N PHE A 50 10.23 6.54 -6.27
CA PHE A 50 11.27 5.92 -7.11
C PHE A 50 10.70 4.96 -8.16
N THR A 51 9.79 4.08 -7.78
CA THR A 51 9.18 3.11 -8.71
C THR A 51 8.18 3.78 -9.66
N THR A 52 7.60 4.93 -9.29
CA THR A 52 6.87 5.80 -10.23
C THR A 52 7.80 6.37 -11.31
N LEU A 53 9.00 6.81 -10.89
CA LEU A 53 10.01 7.34 -11.80
C LEU A 53 10.66 6.27 -12.70
N ASN A 54 10.56 4.99 -12.31
CA ASN A 54 11.21 3.86 -12.97
C ASN A 54 10.27 2.65 -13.02
N PRO A 55 9.20 2.66 -13.82
CA PRO A 55 8.14 1.63 -13.77
C PRO A 55 8.61 0.21 -14.16
N ASP A 56 9.72 0.10 -14.92
CA ASP A 56 10.30 -1.19 -15.30
C ASP A 56 11.26 -1.78 -14.24
N ILE A 57 11.55 -1.06 -13.16
CA ILE A 57 12.54 -1.51 -12.18
C ILE A 57 12.00 -2.69 -11.36
N ASP A 58 12.79 -3.75 -11.28
CA ASP A 58 12.55 -4.86 -10.35
C ASP A 58 13.29 -4.60 -9.04
N CYS A 59 12.54 -4.25 -7.99
CA CYS A 59 13.09 -4.01 -6.66
C CYS A 59 13.18 -5.25 -5.77
N ASP A 60 12.67 -6.40 -6.21
CA ASP A 60 12.79 -7.66 -5.47
C ASP A 60 14.18 -8.28 -5.68
N ASN A 61 14.83 -7.93 -6.80
CA ASN A 61 16.13 -8.44 -7.19
C ASN A 61 17.24 -7.39 -7.12
N ILE A 62 18.48 -7.87 -7.22
CA ILE A 62 19.65 -7.02 -7.39
C ILE A 62 19.54 -6.30 -8.73
N ILE A 63 19.79 -4.99 -8.72
CA ILE A 63 19.75 -4.19 -9.94
C ILE A 63 21.03 -4.47 -10.76
N PRO A 64 20.90 -4.76 -12.07
CA PRO A 64 22.04 -4.96 -12.96
C PRO A 64 22.98 -3.75 -13.01
N ASP A 65 24.25 -3.99 -13.34
CA ASP A 65 25.22 -2.93 -13.58
C ASP A 65 24.84 -2.05 -14.77
N ASN A 66 25.24 -0.78 -14.75
CA ASN A 66 24.96 0.21 -15.80
C ASN A 66 23.46 0.46 -16.06
N THR A 67 22.59 0.16 -15.09
CA THR A 67 21.17 0.50 -15.17
C THR A 67 20.99 1.98 -14.88
N ARG A 68 20.44 2.74 -15.84
CA ARG A 68 20.16 4.17 -15.68
C ARG A 68 18.79 4.37 -15.03
N LEU A 69 18.78 4.93 -13.83
CA LEU A 69 17.61 5.14 -12.99
C LEU A 69 17.34 6.62 -12.80
N CYS A 70 16.08 7.01 -12.84
CA CYS A 70 15.63 8.35 -12.47
C CYS A 70 15.45 8.46 -10.95
N ILE A 71 16.14 9.41 -10.32
CA ILE A 71 16.08 9.63 -8.86
C ILE A 71 15.45 10.96 -8.48
N ALA A 72 15.24 11.85 -9.45
CA ALA A 72 14.40 13.03 -9.28
C ALA A 72 13.78 13.40 -10.62
N GLY A 73 12.51 13.78 -10.59
CA GLY A 73 11.80 14.23 -11.78
C GLY A 73 10.42 14.78 -11.43
N ASN A 74 9.77 15.42 -12.38
CA ASN A 74 8.37 15.81 -12.20
C ASN A 74 7.51 14.87 -13.03
N PRO A 75 7.08 13.72 -12.49
CA PRO A 75 6.08 12.92 -13.19
C PRO A 75 4.80 13.76 -13.26
N ILE A 76 4.25 13.93 -14.45
CA ILE A 76 2.93 14.54 -14.59
C ILE A 76 1.94 13.48 -14.10
N ILE A 77 1.48 13.61 -12.85
CA ILE A 77 0.51 12.67 -12.30
C ILE A 77 -0.90 13.14 -12.64
N SER A 78 -1.63 12.28 -13.35
CA SER A 78 -3.03 12.51 -13.67
C SER A 78 -3.85 12.74 -12.40
N SER A 79 -4.64 13.82 -12.40
CA SER A 79 -5.53 14.15 -11.28
C SER A 79 -7.01 13.92 -11.61
N ASN A 80 -7.31 13.44 -12.82
CA ASN A 80 -8.66 13.26 -13.34
C ASN A 80 -8.96 11.81 -13.78
N GLY A 81 -8.01 10.88 -13.60
CA GLY A 81 -8.17 9.46 -13.95
C GLY A 81 -7.96 9.14 -15.43
N LEU A 82 -7.47 10.09 -16.23
CA LEU A 82 -7.04 9.88 -17.61
C LEU A 82 -5.51 9.76 -17.67
N CYS A 83 -4.97 8.99 -18.59
CA CYS A 83 -3.53 8.89 -18.79
C CYS A 83 -3.16 8.89 -20.25
N GLY A 84 -1.87 8.99 -20.52
CA GLY A 84 -1.36 9.12 -21.87
C GLY A 84 -0.91 10.55 -22.16
N PRO A 85 -0.56 10.82 -23.42
CA PRO A 85 -0.06 12.12 -23.84
C PRO A 85 -0.96 13.27 -23.39
N GLY A 86 -0.40 14.25 -22.67
CA GLY A 86 -1.11 15.44 -22.18
C GLY A 86 -1.99 15.24 -20.94
N TYR A 87 -2.20 14.00 -20.49
CA TYR A 87 -2.85 13.69 -19.22
C TYR A 87 -1.85 13.24 -18.14
N GLY A 88 -0.66 12.81 -18.57
CA GLY A 88 0.41 12.35 -17.71
C GLY A 88 0.29 10.87 -17.35
N SER A 89 1.21 10.42 -16.50
CA SER A 89 1.17 9.09 -15.93
C SER A 89 0.01 8.97 -14.96
N CYS A 90 -0.50 7.76 -14.85
CA CYS A 90 -1.39 7.43 -13.79
C CYS A 90 -0.73 7.72 -12.44
N PRO A 91 -1.56 8.06 -11.45
CA PRO A 91 -1.15 7.98 -10.07
C PRO A 91 -0.44 6.63 -9.82
N PHE A 92 0.51 6.57 -8.88
CA PHE A 92 1.33 5.37 -8.64
C PHE A 92 0.48 4.07 -8.61
N GLY A 93 1.07 2.90 -8.94
CA GLY A 93 0.42 1.58 -8.91
C GLY A 93 -0.83 1.37 -9.78
N GLU A 94 -1.28 2.39 -10.52
CA GLU A 94 -2.28 2.27 -11.59
C GLU A 94 -1.57 2.09 -12.95
N CYS A 95 -2.19 1.27 -13.78
CA CYS A 95 -1.80 0.98 -15.15
C CYS A 95 -2.54 1.94 -16.08
N CYS A 96 -1.84 2.42 -17.09
CA CYS A 96 -2.53 3.17 -18.13
C CYS A 96 -3.03 2.20 -19.17
N SER A 97 -4.34 2.09 -19.36
CA SER A 97 -4.87 1.29 -20.46
C SER A 97 -5.96 2.05 -21.17
N LYS A 98 -5.81 2.14 -22.50
CA LYS A 98 -6.75 2.84 -23.38
C LYS A 98 -6.99 4.29 -22.92
N GLY A 99 -5.93 4.97 -22.46
CA GLY A 99 -5.95 6.38 -22.06
C GLY A 99 -6.66 6.67 -20.73
N LYS A 100 -6.90 5.63 -19.93
CA LYS A 100 -7.51 5.75 -18.60
C LYS A 100 -6.61 5.09 -17.57
N CYS A 101 -6.63 5.67 -16.38
CA CYS A 101 -6.00 5.06 -15.24
C CYS A 101 -6.93 4.03 -14.62
N GLY A 102 -6.35 2.88 -14.33
CA GLY A 102 -7.01 1.80 -13.65
C GLY A 102 -5.97 0.76 -13.28
N ASN A 103 -6.28 -0.08 -12.32
CA ASN A 103 -5.35 -1.07 -11.78
C ASN A 103 -5.87 -2.50 -12.00
N THR A 104 -6.93 -2.69 -12.81
CA THR A 104 -7.51 -4.03 -13.06
C THR A 104 -6.58 -4.88 -13.90
N SER A 105 -6.78 -6.20 -13.98
CA SER A 105 -6.09 -7.03 -14.98
C SER A 105 -6.34 -6.59 -16.42
N ASP A 106 -7.45 -5.92 -16.69
CA ASP A 106 -7.79 -5.37 -18.00
C ASP A 106 -7.03 -4.08 -18.30
N PHE A 107 -6.55 -3.40 -17.25
CA PHE A 107 -5.67 -2.24 -17.37
C PHE A 107 -4.19 -2.61 -17.30
N CYS A 108 -3.82 -3.49 -16.37
CA CYS A 108 -2.47 -3.94 -16.04
C CYS A 108 -2.02 -5.21 -16.76
N GLY A 109 -2.86 -5.72 -17.66
CA GLY A 109 -2.51 -6.84 -18.52
C GLY A 109 -1.61 -6.41 -19.67
N SER A 110 -1.66 -7.17 -20.77
CA SER A 110 -0.92 -6.85 -21.99
C SER A 110 -1.30 -5.50 -22.63
N SER A 111 -2.41 -4.89 -22.22
CA SER A 111 -2.89 -3.59 -22.69
C SER A 111 -2.44 -2.41 -21.83
N CYS A 112 -1.58 -2.65 -20.84
CA CYS A 112 -0.97 -1.59 -20.05
C CYS A 112 0.10 -0.85 -20.86
N ASP A 113 0.06 0.46 -20.84
CA ASP A 113 1.08 1.35 -21.37
C ASP A 113 2.08 1.71 -20.26
N PRO A 114 3.31 1.14 -20.29
CA PRO A 114 4.29 1.36 -19.24
C PRO A 114 4.75 2.82 -19.18
N ASN A 115 4.59 3.58 -20.25
CA ASN A 115 4.98 5.00 -20.28
C ASN A 115 4.12 5.86 -19.36
N TYR A 116 2.89 5.42 -19.11
CA TYR A 116 1.88 6.19 -18.40
C TYR A 116 1.28 5.41 -17.23
N GLY A 117 1.78 4.23 -16.89
CA GLY A 117 1.33 3.48 -15.72
C GLY A 117 2.28 2.34 -15.34
N ILE A 118 2.06 1.74 -14.18
CA ILE A 118 2.95 0.72 -13.62
C ILE A 118 2.49 -0.67 -14.07
N CYS A 119 2.98 -1.13 -15.22
CA CYS A 119 2.55 -2.40 -15.82
C CYS A 119 3.12 -3.66 -15.16
N THR A 120 4.08 -3.49 -14.25
CA THR A 120 4.72 -4.58 -13.51
C THR A 120 4.10 -4.69 -12.12
N ASN A 121 3.72 -5.92 -11.73
CA ASN A 121 3.14 -6.17 -10.41
C ASN A 121 4.21 -6.12 -9.31
N LEU A 122 4.63 -4.92 -8.89
CA LEU A 122 5.51 -4.73 -7.73
C LEU A 122 4.89 -5.23 -6.40
N LEU A 123 3.58 -5.49 -6.39
CA LEU A 123 2.85 -6.08 -5.25
C LEU A 123 2.58 -7.59 -5.42
N ALA A 124 2.96 -8.18 -6.55
CA ALA A 124 2.92 -9.63 -6.76
C ALA A 124 4.34 -10.10 -7.06
N GLY A 125 5.12 -10.35 -6.01
CA GLY A 125 6.33 -11.14 -6.15
C GLY A 125 6.02 -12.43 -6.91
N GLY A 126 6.65 -12.56 -8.08
CA GLY A 126 6.59 -13.73 -8.95
C GLY A 126 5.29 -13.92 -9.75
N ASN A 127 5.44 -14.53 -10.94
CA ASN A 127 4.38 -15.01 -11.81
C ASN A 127 3.17 -15.52 -11.01
N VAL A 128 2.05 -14.80 -11.08
CA VAL A 128 0.74 -15.32 -10.67
C VAL A 128 0.32 -16.33 -11.72
N SER A 129 0.82 -17.55 -11.58
CA SER A 129 0.11 -18.72 -12.08
C SER A 129 -1.33 -18.63 -11.59
N LYS A 130 -2.28 -18.77 -12.52
CA LYS A 130 -3.73 -18.73 -12.31
C LYS A 130 -4.12 -19.20 -10.91
N SER A 131 -4.81 -18.30 -10.20
CA SER A 131 -5.53 -18.50 -8.94
C SER A 131 -5.95 -19.96 -8.72
N SER A 132 -5.21 -20.69 -7.89
CA SER A 132 -5.77 -21.78 -7.10
C SER A 132 -6.49 -21.16 -5.92
N LYS A 133 -7.74 -21.53 -5.69
CA LYS A 133 -8.51 -21.19 -4.48
C LYS A 133 -7.63 -21.39 -3.24
N LEU A 134 -7.20 -20.30 -2.60
CA LEU A 134 -6.57 -20.38 -1.28
C LEU A 134 -7.64 -20.80 -0.27
N LYS A 135 -7.35 -21.89 0.46
CA LYS A 135 -8.18 -22.39 1.57
C LYS A 135 -8.27 -21.34 2.70
N PRO A 136 -9.31 -21.37 3.54
CA PRO A 136 -9.52 -20.37 4.58
C PRO A 136 -8.35 -20.34 5.57
N THR A 137 -8.04 -19.13 6.06
CA THR A 137 -7.28 -18.81 7.29
C THR A 137 -6.36 -19.93 7.80
N VAL A 138 -5.24 -20.14 7.12
CA VAL A 138 -4.10 -20.80 7.76
C VAL A 138 -3.68 -19.91 8.92
N ASP A 139 -3.66 -20.43 10.14
CA ASP A 139 -3.00 -19.76 11.26
C ASP A 139 -1.51 -19.64 10.91
N PHE A 140 -1.15 -18.47 10.38
CA PHE A 140 0.20 -18.20 9.91
C PHE A 140 1.20 -18.27 11.07
N ASP A 141 0.80 -17.91 12.29
CA ASP A 141 1.69 -18.03 13.45
C ASP A 141 2.02 -19.49 13.71
N LYS A 142 1.00 -20.35 13.76
CA LYS A 142 1.20 -21.79 13.94
C LYS A 142 2.11 -22.35 12.85
N THR A 143 1.85 -22.02 11.59
CA THR A 143 2.67 -22.49 10.45
C THR A 143 4.10 -21.99 10.53
N ALA A 144 4.31 -20.72 10.90
CA ALA A 144 5.63 -20.14 11.07
C ALA A 144 6.39 -20.78 12.23
N ILE A 145 5.74 -20.99 13.37
CA ILE A 145 6.32 -21.63 14.56
C ILE A 145 6.71 -23.08 14.25
N GLU A 146 5.85 -23.85 13.58
CA GLU A 146 6.15 -25.21 13.13
C GLU A 146 7.33 -25.23 12.17
N ALA A 147 7.36 -24.33 11.18
CA ALA A 147 8.47 -24.20 10.26
C ALA A 147 9.79 -23.85 10.97
N ILE A 148 9.76 -22.96 11.96
CA ILE A 148 10.94 -22.59 12.78
C ILE A 148 11.42 -23.79 13.60
N ALA A 149 10.50 -24.52 14.24
CA ALA A 149 10.82 -25.70 15.04
C ALA A 149 11.52 -26.77 14.19
N THR A 150 11.01 -27.05 12.99
CA THR A 150 11.62 -27.97 12.03
C THR A 150 12.97 -27.44 11.52
N LEU A 151 13.01 -26.20 11.04
CA LEU A 151 14.20 -25.61 10.40
C LEU A 151 15.41 -25.54 11.33
N PHE A 152 15.18 -25.34 12.63
CA PHE A 152 16.25 -25.25 13.62
C PHE A 152 16.36 -26.48 14.52
N SER A 153 15.52 -27.50 14.33
CA SER A 153 15.47 -28.68 15.18
C SER A 153 15.36 -28.33 16.68
N ILE A 154 14.44 -27.42 17.01
CA ILE A 154 14.20 -26.92 18.37
C ILE A 154 12.78 -27.23 18.84
N LYS A 155 12.55 -27.16 20.16
CA LYS A 155 11.22 -27.39 20.74
C LYS A 155 10.21 -26.33 20.29
N PRO A 156 8.90 -26.65 20.18
CA PRO A 156 7.87 -25.69 19.80
C PRO A 156 7.83 -24.41 20.65
N ALA A 157 8.10 -24.51 21.96
CA ALA A 157 8.17 -23.34 22.84
C ALA A 157 9.35 -22.41 22.50
N GLU A 158 10.51 -22.95 22.16
CA GLU A 158 11.68 -22.17 21.74
C GLU A 158 11.45 -21.54 20.36
N ALA A 159 10.81 -22.27 19.44
CA ALA A 159 10.40 -21.74 18.14
C ALA A 159 9.42 -20.59 18.27
N LYS A 160 8.45 -20.70 19.19
CA LYS A 160 7.53 -19.61 19.52
C LYS A 160 8.27 -18.39 20.08
N ASN A 161 9.22 -18.57 21.00
CA ASN A 161 10.02 -17.47 21.53
C ASN A 161 10.85 -16.78 20.43
N PHE A 162 11.44 -17.54 19.50
CA PHE A 162 12.15 -16.97 18.35
C PHE A 162 11.20 -16.19 17.43
N TYR A 163 10.02 -16.74 17.13
CA TYR A 163 9.00 -16.11 16.31
C TYR A 163 8.49 -14.79 16.91
N ASP A 164 8.10 -14.83 18.19
CA ASP A 164 7.60 -13.67 18.93
C ASP A 164 8.68 -12.57 19.03
N PHE A 165 9.92 -12.95 19.32
CA PHE A 165 11.04 -12.01 19.34
C PHE A 165 11.27 -11.38 17.96
N SER A 166 11.25 -12.18 16.89
CA SER A 166 11.40 -11.69 15.51
C SER A 166 10.31 -10.69 15.14
N ASN A 167 9.06 -10.95 15.50
CA ASN A 167 7.96 -9.99 15.29
C ASN A 167 8.16 -8.72 16.11
N LYS A 168 8.58 -8.83 17.38
CA LYS A 168 8.86 -7.69 18.25
C LYS A 168 9.99 -6.80 17.69
N VAL A 169 10.98 -7.38 17.02
CA VAL A 169 12.03 -6.63 16.32
C VAL A 169 11.40 -5.76 15.23
N VAL A 170 10.59 -6.33 14.36
CA VAL A 170 9.93 -5.57 13.27
C VAL A 170 8.96 -4.52 13.84
N ASP A 171 8.18 -4.89 14.85
CA ASP A 171 7.25 -3.97 15.54
C ASP A 171 7.97 -2.76 16.15
N THR A 172 9.21 -2.93 16.59
CA THR A 172 10.00 -1.84 17.16
C THR A 172 10.24 -0.73 16.13
N TYR A 173 10.59 -1.08 14.89
CA TYR A 173 10.76 -0.11 13.81
C TYR A 173 9.43 0.48 13.33
N ASP A 174 8.39 -0.35 13.17
CA ASP A 174 7.04 0.13 12.87
C ASP A 174 6.61 1.20 13.88
N ASN A 175 6.80 0.95 15.18
CA ASN A 175 6.44 1.90 16.23
C ASN A 175 7.28 3.20 16.17
N GLY A 176 8.54 3.13 15.78
CA GLY A 176 9.37 4.30 15.53
C GLY A 176 8.75 5.20 14.45
N PHE A 177 8.36 4.61 13.32
CA PHE A 177 7.68 5.33 12.25
C PHE A 177 6.29 5.85 12.68
N LEU A 178 5.47 5.02 13.31
CA LEU A 178 4.11 5.41 13.75
C LEU A 178 4.13 6.52 14.79
N THR A 179 5.16 6.59 15.64
CA THR A 179 5.38 7.72 16.55
C THR A 179 5.55 9.01 15.77
N ALA A 180 6.35 8.99 14.70
CA ALA A 180 6.56 10.15 13.85
C ALA A 180 5.30 10.62 13.11
N VAL A 181 4.45 9.67 12.70
CA VAL A 181 3.14 9.97 12.10
C VAL A 181 2.24 10.65 13.13
N ASN A 182 2.06 10.06 14.31
CA ASN A 182 1.09 10.51 15.31
C ASN A 182 1.50 11.81 16.00
N SER A 183 2.80 12.03 16.21
CA SER A 183 3.34 13.27 16.78
C SER A 183 3.63 14.34 15.74
N ASN A 184 3.23 14.12 14.48
CA ASN A 184 3.45 15.02 13.36
C ASN A 184 4.91 15.52 13.19
N LEU A 185 5.89 14.64 13.39
CA LEU A 185 7.31 15.01 13.38
C LEU A 185 7.81 15.36 11.98
N SER A 186 8.80 16.25 11.88
CA SER A 186 9.52 16.54 10.62
C SER A 186 10.22 15.29 10.05
N LEU A 187 10.81 15.39 8.84
CA LEU A 187 11.65 14.31 8.30
C LEU A 187 12.80 13.94 9.26
N SER A 188 13.48 14.93 9.83
CA SER A 188 14.57 14.69 10.79
C SER A 188 14.06 14.05 12.08
N GLY A 189 12.93 14.50 12.63
CA GLY A 189 12.32 13.89 13.81
C GLY A 189 11.82 12.46 13.56
N CYS A 190 11.36 12.17 12.34
CA CYS A 190 11.01 10.81 11.93
C CYS A 190 12.23 9.90 11.88
N LYS A 191 13.32 10.32 11.23
CA LYS A 191 14.58 9.56 11.19
C LYS A 191 15.13 9.32 12.61
N MET A 192 15.09 10.32 13.48
CA MET A 192 15.46 10.17 14.90
C MET A 192 14.60 9.15 15.64
N SER A 193 13.30 9.07 15.33
CA SER A 193 12.42 8.05 15.92
C SER A 193 12.79 6.64 15.45
N CYS A 194 13.24 6.49 14.20
CA CYS A 194 13.81 5.24 13.68
C CYS A 194 15.16 4.89 14.34
N ASP A 195 16.01 5.88 14.62
CA ASP A 195 17.29 5.68 15.32
C ASP A 195 17.07 5.21 16.77
N ASN A 196 16.09 5.80 17.44
CA ASN A 196 15.67 5.38 18.77
C ASN A 196 15.14 3.94 18.76
N ALA A 197 14.35 3.58 17.74
CA ALA A 197 13.89 2.21 17.53
C ALA A 197 15.06 1.24 17.29
N HIS A 198 16.05 1.64 16.48
CA HIS A 198 17.26 0.84 16.22
C HIS A 198 18.06 0.60 17.51
N THR A 199 18.26 1.66 18.31
CA THR A 199 18.93 1.57 19.62
C THR A 199 18.19 0.61 20.56
N LYS A 200 16.85 0.72 20.61
CA LYS A 200 16.01 -0.19 21.40
C LYS A 200 16.16 -1.65 20.95
N PHE A 201 16.19 -1.90 19.65
CA PHE A 201 16.45 -3.22 19.10
C PHE A 201 17.83 -3.76 19.51
N ARG A 202 18.88 -2.95 19.39
CA ARG A 202 20.25 -3.35 19.82
C ARG A 202 20.29 -3.71 21.30
N ASN A 203 19.60 -2.96 22.14
CA ASN A 203 19.48 -3.26 23.57
C ASN A 203 18.72 -4.57 23.82
N MET A 204 17.64 -4.84 23.06
CA MET A 204 16.90 -6.09 23.15
C MET A 204 17.74 -7.31 22.78
N LEU A 205 18.64 -7.20 21.79
CA LEU A 205 19.57 -8.28 21.42
C LEU A 205 20.55 -8.59 22.56
N ASN A 206 21.01 -7.57 23.28
CA ASN A 206 21.96 -7.76 24.38
C ASN A 206 21.30 -8.30 25.65
N SER A 207 19.99 -8.09 25.83
CA SER A 207 19.28 -8.44 27.07
C SER A 207 18.47 -9.73 26.96
N THR A 208 18.47 -10.42 25.82
CA THR A 208 17.60 -11.59 25.59
C THR A 208 18.37 -12.91 25.67
N THR A 209 17.72 -13.93 26.21
CA THR A 209 18.18 -15.33 26.14
C THR A 209 17.76 -16.02 24.84
N VAL A 210 16.94 -15.35 24.01
CA VAL A 210 16.52 -15.88 22.72
C VAL A 210 17.72 -15.90 21.77
N ASN A 211 18.06 -17.07 21.24
CA ASN A 211 19.14 -17.25 20.27
C ASN A 211 18.72 -16.74 18.88
N PHE A 212 18.51 -15.42 18.78
CA PHE A 212 18.21 -14.71 17.55
C PHE A 212 19.49 -14.26 16.86
N SER A 213 19.56 -14.48 15.55
CA SER A 213 20.57 -13.88 14.69
C SER A 213 19.97 -13.61 13.31
N PHE A 214 20.48 -12.62 12.59
CA PHE A 214 20.03 -12.35 11.21
C PHE A 214 20.24 -13.56 10.28
N ASN A 215 21.26 -14.39 10.53
CA ASN A 215 21.44 -15.63 9.78
C ASN A 215 20.24 -16.58 9.99
N ARG A 216 19.84 -16.83 11.25
CA ARG A 216 18.67 -17.66 11.55
C ARG A 216 17.40 -17.02 11.01
N TYR A 217 17.22 -15.73 11.22
CA TYR A 217 16.05 -15.02 10.73
C TYR A 217 15.94 -15.09 9.20
N ASN A 218 17.03 -14.92 8.47
CA ASN A 218 17.07 -15.06 7.01
C ASN A 218 16.78 -16.48 6.54
N LYS A 219 17.24 -17.52 7.25
CA LYS A 219 16.83 -18.91 6.95
C LYS A 219 15.32 -19.08 7.06
N PHE A 220 14.71 -18.48 8.09
CA PHE A 220 13.26 -18.46 8.25
C PHE A 220 12.57 -17.66 7.13
N LEU A 221 13.04 -16.46 6.78
CA LEU A 221 12.47 -15.68 5.67
C LEU A 221 12.53 -16.45 4.35
N ASN A 222 13.68 -17.06 4.05
CA ASN A 222 13.89 -17.82 2.82
C ASN A 222 12.98 -19.06 2.73
N SER A 223 12.64 -19.72 3.86
CA SER A 223 11.70 -20.86 3.84
C SER A 223 10.27 -20.47 3.43
N PHE A 224 9.94 -19.18 3.53
CA PHE A 224 8.69 -18.61 3.04
C PHE A 224 8.84 -17.91 1.68
N GLY A 225 10.02 -17.98 1.04
CA GLY A 225 10.32 -17.32 -0.23
C GLY A 225 10.47 -15.80 -0.10
N GLN A 226 10.83 -15.29 1.07
CA GLN A 226 11.12 -13.87 1.28
C GLN A 226 12.62 -13.59 1.15
N PRO A 227 13.01 -12.40 0.67
CA PRO A 227 14.41 -12.04 0.55
C PRO A 227 15.07 -11.95 1.93
N SER A 228 16.35 -12.33 1.98
CA SER A 228 17.19 -12.14 3.16
C SER A 228 17.42 -10.65 3.44
N ILE A 229 17.47 -10.30 4.72
CA ILE A 229 17.73 -8.94 5.19
C ILE A 229 19.03 -8.81 5.99
N SER A 230 19.63 -7.63 5.96
CA SER A 230 20.77 -7.22 6.77
C SER A 230 20.31 -6.68 8.13
N ASN A 231 21.27 -6.39 9.00
CA ASN A 231 21.00 -5.74 10.29
C ASN A 231 20.67 -4.24 10.18
N THR A 232 20.85 -3.63 9.01
CA THR A 232 20.51 -2.23 8.72
C THR A 232 19.21 -2.09 7.93
N GLU A 233 18.79 -3.13 7.19
CA GLU A 233 17.65 -3.03 6.26
C GLU A 233 16.32 -2.66 6.95
N LEU A 234 16.12 -3.01 8.23
CA LEU A 234 14.94 -2.57 8.99
C LEU A 234 14.98 -1.07 9.33
N LEU A 235 16.16 -0.53 9.64
CA LEU A 235 16.36 0.90 9.86
C LEU A 235 16.18 1.67 8.55
N GLU A 236 16.78 1.17 7.48
CA GLU A 236 16.64 1.70 6.13
C GLU A 236 15.20 1.70 5.63
N LEU A 237 14.42 0.66 5.95
CA LEU A 237 12.99 0.61 5.65
C LEU A 237 12.23 1.68 6.45
N CYS A 238 12.55 1.87 7.74
CA CYS A 238 11.96 2.90 8.58
C CYS A 238 12.26 4.31 8.04
N TYR A 239 13.51 4.59 7.65
CA TYR A 239 13.87 5.84 6.98
C TYR A 239 13.12 6.03 5.67
N ASN A 240 12.98 4.98 4.87
CA ASN A 240 12.24 5.06 3.63
C ASN A 240 10.76 5.45 3.85
N GLN A 241 10.15 4.90 4.91
CA GLN A 241 8.81 5.30 5.31
C GLN A 241 8.75 6.79 5.71
N CYS A 242 9.79 7.33 6.34
CA CYS A 242 9.88 8.76 6.64
C CYS A 242 9.92 9.63 5.38
N TYR A 243 10.58 9.19 4.31
CA TYR A 243 10.53 9.88 3.00
C TYR A 243 9.12 9.84 2.41
N GLY A 244 8.45 8.69 2.47
CA GLY A 244 7.04 8.57 2.07
C GLY A 244 6.10 9.50 2.88
N LEU A 245 6.29 9.61 4.20
CA LEU A 245 5.54 10.51 5.05
C LEU A 245 5.76 11.99 4.68
N LYS A 246 7.00 12.39 4.34
CA LYS A 246 7.31 13.73 3.83
C LYS A 246 6.56 14.01 2.53
N GLU A 247 6.58 13.07 1.59
CA GLU A 247 5.87 13.19 0.31
C GLU A 247 4.35 13.32 0.49
N ILE A 248 3.75 12.48 1.36
CA ILE A 248 2.33 12.55 1.75
C ILE A 248 1.98 13.96 2.26
N ARG A 249 2.79 14.51 3.18
CA ARG A 249 2.55 15.84 3.74
C ARG A 249 2.68 16.95 2.70
N ASN A 250 3.67 16.85 1.81
CA ASN A 250 3.85 17.80 0.72
C ASN A 250 2.63 17.78 -0.22
N TYR A 251 2.13 16.60 -0.57
CA TYR A 251 0.93 16.46 -1.38
C TYR A 251 -0.29 17.09 -0.71
N VAL A 252 -0.55 16.74 0.57
CA VAL A 252 -1.69 17.30 1.33
C VAL A 252 -1.61 18.82 1.43
N SER A 253 -0.41 19.37 1.69
CA SER A 253 -0.16 20.81 1.75
C SER A 253 -0.40 21.49 0.40
N SER A 254 0.06 20.88 -0.70
CA SER A 254 -0.12 21.43 -2.05
C SER A 254 -1.60 21.55 -2.43
N LYS A 255 -2.42 20.56 -2.09
CA LYS A 255 -3.87 20.57 -2.37
C LYS A 255 -4.64 21.56 -1.49
N ALA A 256 -4.12 21.91 -0.31
CA ALA A 256 -4.69 22.97 0.52
C ALA A 256 -4.48 24.37 -0.10
N ASN A 257 -3.40 24.56 -0.86
CA ASN A 257 -3.00 25.85 -1.44
C ASN A 257 -3.56 26.12 -2.86
N VAL A 258 -4.21 25.15 -3.50
CA VAL A 258 -4.89 25.38 -4.78
C VAL A 258 -6.19 26.16 -4.55
N LYS A 259 -6.12 27.49 -4.63
CA LYS A 259 -7.29 28.31 -4.96
C LYS A 259 -7.70 27.95 -6.39
N ILE A 260 -8.85 27.31 -6.56
CA ILE A 260 -9.40 27.03 -7.89
C ILE A 260 -9.58 28.38 -8.61
N GLY A 261 -8.71 28.64 -9.59
CA GLY A 261 -8.88 29.75 -10.52
C GLY A 261 -10.23 29.59 -11.22
N LYS A 262 -11.13 30.55 -11.00
CA LYS A 262 -12.34 30.72 -11.80
C LYS A 262 -11.89 31.01 -13.23
N ASN A 263 -11.73 29.99 -14.09
CA ASN A 263 -11.76 30.07 -15.56
C ASN A 263 -11.37 28.74 -16.22
N VAL A 264 -12.11 27.68 -15.91
CA VAL A 264 -12.22 26.53 -16.83
C VAL A 264 -13.69 26.41 -17.17
N LYS A 265 -14.05 26.74 -18.42
CA LYS A 265 -15.38 26.42 -18.97
C LYS A 265 -15.53 24.91 -18.92
N ARG A 266 -16.24 24.42 -17.90
CA ARG A 266 -16.67 23.02 -17.82
C ARG A 266 -17.54 22.74 -19.05
N SER A 267 -17.07 21.87 -19.93
CA SER A 267 -17.94 21.23 -20.91
C SER A 267 -19.06 20.49 -20.16
N PRO A 268 -20.33 20.56 -20.60
CA PRO A 268 -21.44 19.96 -19.88
C PRO A 268 -21.32 18.44 -19.93
N SER A 269 -20.69 17.87 -18.90
CA SER A 269 -20.75 16.45 -18.61
C SER A 269 -22.21 16.08 -18.38
N LYS A 270 -22.68 15.09 -19.14
CA LYS A 270 -24.03 14.52 -19.08
C LYS A 270 -24.45 14.34 -17.62
N ASN A 271 -25.65 14.85 -17.31
CA ASN A 271 -26.32 14.79 -16.01
C ASN A 271 -26.18 13.45 -15.28
N VAL A 272 -25.09 13.25 -14.54
CA VAL A 272 -25.11 12.41 -13.35
C VAL A 272 -25.47 13.36 -12.23
N LYS A 273 -26.74 13.30 -11.79
CA LYS A 273 -27.22 13.94 -10.58
C LYS A 273 -26.27 13.56 -9.44
N ARG A 274 -25.32 14.44 -9.12
CA ARG A 274 -24.52 14.37 -7.90
C ARG A 274 -25.47 14.79 -6.78
N SER A 275 -26.35 13.87 -6.42
CA SER A 275 -27.56 14.17 -5.67
C SER A 275 -27.22 14.61 -4.25
N SER A 276 -27.96 15.61 -3.80
CA SER A 276 -28.36 15.96 -2.44
C SER A 276 -28.93 14.79 -1.58
N ARG A 277 -28.45 13.55 -1.74
CA ARG A 277 -29.00 12.35 -1.08
C ARG A 277 -28.48 12.10 0.35
N ARG A 278 -27.62 12.96 0.91
CA ARG A 278 -27.12 12.77 2.28
C ARG A 278 -28.03 13.35 3.36
N ASP A 279 -28.90 14.31 3.02
CA ASP A 279 -29.77 15.00 4.00
C ASP A 279 -31.12 14.28 4.28
N THR A 280 -31.39 13.12 3.69
CA THR A 280 -32.74 12.49 3.77
C THR A 280 -32.75 10.99 4.05
N THR A 281 -31.65 10.36 4.48
CA THR A 281 -31.68 8.93 4.82
C THR A 281 -32.60 8.72 6.02
N ALA A 282 -33.79 8.18 5.77
CA ALA A 282 -34.74 7.84 6.81
C ALA A 282 -34.08 6.84 7.79
N CYS A 283 -34.34 7.01 9.08
CA CYS A 283 -33.88 6.08 10.10
C CYS A 283 -34.79 4.84 10.06
N TYR A 284 -34.45 3.90 9.18
CA TYR A 284 -35.07 2.58 9.12
C TYR A 284 -34.65 1.73 10.31
N HIS A 285 -35.48 0.79 10.73
CA HIS A 285 -35.15 -0.10 11.84
C HIS A 285 -34.02 -1.08 11.45
N PRO A 286 -33.09 -1.46 12.35
CA PRO A 286 -31.93 -2.27 11.99
C PRO A 286 -32.23 -3.65 11.42
N SER A 287 -33.41 -4.19 11.69
CA SER A 287 -33.88 -5.48 11.14
C SER A 287 -34.27 -5.40 9.66
N GLU A 288 -34.44 -4.21 9.10
CA GLU A 288 -34.79 -4.01 7.70
C GLU A 288 -33.56 -4.08 6.78
N ALA A 289 -32.35 -4.07 7.35
CA ALA A 289 -31.10 -4.23 6.62
C ALA A 289 -30.87 -5.70 6.27
N LYS A 290 -30.72 -5.97 4.97
CA LYS A 290 -30.63 -7.33 4.42
C LYS A 290 -29.40 -7.48 3.53
N PHE A 291 -28.58 -8.48 3.83
CA PHE A 291 -27.28 -8.69 3.19
C PHE A 291 -27.17 -10.08 2.59
N ASN A 292 -26.56 -10.18 1.41
CA ASN A 292 -26.03 -11.44 0.88
C ASN A 292 -24.55 -11.56 1.22
N VAL A 293 -24.11 -12.79 1.48
CA VAL A 293 -22.71 -13.10 1.81
C VAL A 293 -22.19 -14.20 0.90
N VAL A 294 -21.06 -13.95 0.25
CA VAL A 294 -20.25 -14.98 -0.40
C VAL A 294 -19.08 -15.30 0.51
N SER A 295 -19.15 -16.45 1.18
CA SER A 295 -18.11 -16.91 2.09
C SER A 295 -16.82 -17.26 1.37
N ASN A 296 -15.67 -16.97 2.01
CA ASN A 296 -14.34 -17.33 1.50
C ASN A 296 -14.15 -16.92 0.02
N TYR A 297 -14.44 -15.66 -0.29
CA TYR A 297 -14.24 -15.06 -1.60
C TYR A 297 -12.72 -14.88 -1.84
N LEU A 298 -12.29 -13.81 -2.52
CA LEU A 298 -10.89 -13.59 -2.83
C LEU A 298 -10.04 -13.49 -1.55
N ASN A 299 -8.81 -14.00 -1.58
CA ASN A 299 -7.85 -13.90 -0.47
C ASN A 299 -8.43 -14.40 0.89
N GLY A 300 -9.41 -15.29 0.86
CA GLY A 300 -10.00 -15.87 2.07
C GLY A 300 -10.93 -14.95 2.88
N TYR A 301 -11.29 -13.77 2.36
CA TYR A 301 -12.22 -12.86 3.01
C TYR A 301 -13.62 -13.01 2.41
N ASN A 302 -14.65 -12.80 3.23
CA ASN A 302 -16.03 -12.82 2.76
C ASN A 302 -16.31 -11.60 1.87
N LYS A 303 -17.26 -11.76 0.95
CA LYS A 303 -17.84 -10.65 0.19
C LYS A 303 -19.28 -10.41 0.65
N TYR A 304 -19.61 -9.17 0.96
CA TYR A 304 -20.96 -8.75 1.36
C TYR A 304 -21.57 -7.86 0.29
N THR A 305 -22.88 -7.96 0.10
CA THR A 305 -23.67 -7.05 -0.75
C THR A 305 -25.01 -6.80 -0.10
N GLU A 306 -25.54 -5.59 -0.23
CA GLU A 306 -26.94 -5.34 0.13
C GLU A 306 -27.88 -6.02 -0.88
N THR A 307 -28.94 -6.61 -0.37
CA THR A 307 -30.02 -7.15 -1.21
C THR A 307 -30.83 -6.02 -1.84
N SER A 308 -31.51 -6.28 -2.96
CA SER A 308 -32.30 -5.26 -3.66
C SER A 308 -33.49 -4.73 -2.85
N ASP A 309 -33.97 -5.51 -1.88
CA ASP A 309 -35.06 -5.17 -0.96
C ASP A 309 -34.56 -4.68 0.41
N SER A 310 -33.25 -4.44 0.56
CA SER A 310 -32.67 -3.83 1.77
C SER A 310 -32.92 -2.33 1.81
N VAL A 311 -33.09 -1.81 3.02
CA VAL A 311 -32.91 -0.37 3.29
C VAL A 311 -31.44 0.02 3.15
N ILE A 312 -31.18 1.32 2.95
CA ILE A 312 -29.83 1.87 2.79
C ILE A 312 -29.04 1.68 4.10
N THR A 313 -27.85 1.09 4.00
CA THR A 313 -26.89 0.99 5.12
C THR A 313 -25.57 1.68 4.83
N ALA A 314 -24.65 1.69 5.80
CA ALA A 314 -23.29 2.17 5.57
C ALA A 314 -22.55 1.38 4.47
N LEU A 315 -22.95 0.12 4.19
CA LEU A 315 -22.36 -0.68 3.11
C LEU A 315 -22.59 -0.06 1.71
N THR A 316 -23.69 0.68 1.52
CA THR A 316 -24.01 1.36 0.25
C THR A 316 -22.95 2.37 -0.18
N PHE A 317 -22.24 2.96 0.79
CA PHE A 317 -21.33 4.09 0.57
C PHE A 317 -19.85 3.72 0.60
N VAL A 318 -19.54 2.44 0.80
CA VAL A 318 -18.18 1.91 0.76
C VAL A 318 -17.60 2.09 -0.64
N ASN A 319 -16.40 2.66 -0.72
CA ASN A 319 -15.73 2.95 -1.98
C ASN A 319 -14.30 2.39 -2.04
N GLY A 320 -13.93 1.52 -1.10
CA GLY A 320 -12.65 0.83 -1.12
C GLY A 320 -11.52 1.69 -0.54
N CYS A 321 -10.31 1.50 -1.02
CA CYS A 321 -9.12 2.23 -0.57
C CYS A 321 -8.96 3.61 -1.22
N SER A 322 -10.05 4.37 -1.35
CA SER A 322 -10.13 5.69 -2.00
C SER A 322 -9.34 6.80 -1.26
N ILE A 323 -8.06 6.59 -0.97
CA ILE A 323 -7.23 7.45 -0.13
C ILE A 323 -6.42 8.37 -1.04
N PRO A 324 -6.82 9.63 -1.32
CA PRO A 324 -6.31 10.41 -2.46
C PRO A 324 -4.81 10.74 -2.47
N VAL A 325 -4.09 10.42 -1.39
CA VAL A 325 -2.65 10.66 -1.20
C VAL A 325 -1.81 9.39 -1.48
N ILE A 326 -2.45 8.22 -1.49
CA ILE A 326 -1.85 6.89 -1.67
C ILE A 326 -2.80 5.90 -2.35
N LYS A 327 -3.87 6.40 -2.96
CA LYS A 327 -4.90 5.66 -3.73
C LYS A 327 -4.23 4.76 -4.77
N ASP A 328 -3.06 5.22 -5.12
CA ASP A 328 -2.05 4.75 -6.00
C ASP A 328 -1.22 3.56 -5.46
N LEU A 329 -1.04 3.44 -4.15
CA LEU A 329 -0.13 2.43 -3.57
C LEU A 329 -0.66 1.00 -3.64
N TYR A 330 -1.87 0.80 -4.16
CA TYR A 330 -2.70 -0.30 -3.73
C TYR A 330 -3.82 -0.59 -4.72
N ASN A 331 -3.67 -1.69 -5.45
CA ASN A 331 -4.58 -2.07 -6.52
C ASN A 331 -6.01 -2.33 -6.00
N GLU A 332 -6.96 -1.50 -6.44
CA GLU A 332 -8.37 -1.56 -6.13
C GLU A 332 -9.23 -1.87 -7.35
N ASN A 333 -9.61 -3.14 -7.47
CA ASN A 333 -10.87 -3.49 -8.12
C ASN A 333 -11.64 -4.46 -7.27
N ASN A 334 -12.25 -4.04 -6.16
CA ASN A 334 -12.93 -4.96 -5.22
C ASN A 334 -12.11 -6.24 -4.89
N LYS A 335 -10.77 -6.19 -5.05
CA LYS A 335 -9.89 -7.36 -5.12
C LYS A 335 -8.46 -7.11 -4.65
N GLY A 336 -8.11 -5.88 -4.28
CA GLY A 336 -6.84 -5.65 -3.61
C GLY A 336 -6.77 -6.40 -2.28
N LEU A 337 -5.66 -7.11 -2.02
CA LEU A 337 -5.09 -7.35 -0.68
C LEU A 337 -5.72 -6.53 0.50
N PHE A 338 -5.57 -5.21 0.61
CA PHE A 338 -6.10 -4.28 1.63
C PHE A 338 -7.49 -3.69 1.35
N VAL A 339 -8.11 -3.90 0.18
CA VAL A 339 -9.53 -3.50 -0.04
C VAL A 339 -10.42 -3.97 1.11
N PRO A 340 -10.26 -5.22 1.60
CA PRO A 340 -10.94 -5.68 2.81
C PRO A 340 -10.82 -4.77 4.02
N ALA A 341 -9.64 -4.22 4.30
CA ALA A 341 -9.42 -3.31 5.41
C ALA A 341 -10.00 -1.92 5.15
N CYS A 342 -9.93 -1.43 3.91
CA CYS A 342 -10.46 -0.13 3.52
C CYS A 342 -11.99 -0.09 3.62
N ASN A 343 -12.66 -1.18 3.23
CA ASN A 343 -14.11 -1.27 3.37
C ASN A 343 -14.56 -1.20 4.84
N VAL A 344 -13.75 -1.72 5.77
CA VAL A 344 -14.01 -1.55 7.22
C VAL A 344 -13.79 -0.10 7.64
N HIS A 345 -12.74 0.55 7.13
CA HIS A 345 -12.42 1.95 7.41
C HIS A 345 -13.53 2.90 6.91
N ASP A 346 -14.06 2.67 5.72
CA ASP A 346 -15.17 3.43 5.12
C ASP A 346 -16.43 3.37 5.98
N ILE A 347 -16.84 2.17 6.41
CA ILE A 347 -17.97 2.03 7.34
C ILE A 347 -17.66 2.71 8.66
N CYS A 348 -16.45 2.58 9.21
CA CYS A 348 -16.09 3.24 10.46
C CYS A 348 -16.18 4.78 10.36
N TYR A 349 -15.74 5.36 9.24
CA TYR A 349 -15.90 6.78 8.94
C TYR A 349 -17.37 7.16 8.77
N GLY A 350 -18.12 6.37 7.99
CA GLY A 350 -19.56 6.54 7.80
C GLY A 350 -20.32 6.53 9.11
N CYS A 351 -19.94 5.64 10.04
CA CYS A 351 -20.52 5.49 11.36
C CYS A 351 -19.89 6.36 12.45
N GLN A 352 -19.02 7.30 12.08
CA GLN A 352 -18.40 8.26 13.00
C GLN A 352 -17.74 7.60 14.22
N GLY A 353 -17.07 6.45 14.04
CA GLY A 353 -16.41 5.68 15.11
C GLY A 353 -15.20 6.34 15.78
N GLY A 354 -14.97 7.63 15.51
CA GLY A 354 -13.80 8.39 15.93
C GLY A 354 -12.63 8.20 14.96
N LYS A 355 -12.21 9.27 14.29
CA LYS A 355 -11.17 9.21 13.24
C LYS A 355 -9.92 8.43 13.65
N ALA A 356 -9.35 8.72 14.83
CA ALA A 356 -8.14 8.04 15.29
C ALA A 356 -8.33 6.55 15.58
N SER A 357 -9.51 6.17 16.07
CA SER A 357 -9.88 4.77 16.29
C SER A 357 -10.06 4.03 14.96
N CYS A 358 -10.76 4.65 14.01
CA CYS A 358 -10.92 4.11 12.66
C CYS A 358 -9.57 3.93 11.97
N ASP A 359 -8.69 4.94 12.01
CA ASP A 359 -7.36 4.86 11.40
C ASP A 359 -6.50 3.74 12.03
N SER A 360 -6.58 3.57 13.35
CA SER A 360 -5.82 2.51 14.06
C SER A 360 -6.36 1.11 13.76
N THR A 361 -7.69 0.97 13.68
CA THR A 361 -8.35 -0.26 13.25
C THR A 361 -7.98 -0.61 11.81
N PHE A 362 -7.91 0.40 10.93
CA PHE A 362 -7.48 0.22 9.56
C PHE A 362 -6.06 -0.34 9.46
N LEU A 363 -5.10 0.23 10.19
CA LEU A 363 -3.73 -0.31 10.27
C LEU A 363 -3.72 -1.76 10.77
N THR A 364 -4.49 -2.05 11.81
CA THR A 364 -4.57 -3.39 12.40
C THR A 364 -5.07 -4.42 11.39
N ASN A 365 -6.14 -4.07 10.66
CA ASN A 365 -6.71 -4.90 9.61
C ASN A 365 -5.73 -5.15 8.46
N MET A 366 -5.00 -4.12 8.01
CA MET A 366 -3.97 -4.28 6.97
C MET A 366 -2.80 -5.17 7.43
N LYS A 367 -2.33 -5.02 8.67
CA LYS A 367 -1.27 -5.91 9.20
C LYS A 367 -1.74 -7.37 9.31
N SER A 368 -3.00 -7.59 9.71
CA SER A 368 -3.61 -8.93 9.71
C SER A 368 -3.67 -9.54 8.30
N ILE A 369 -4.00 -8.73 7.30
CA ILE A 369 -3.97 -9.15 5.89
C ILE A 369 -2.55 -9.51 5.45
N CYS A 370 -1.55 -8.68 5.76
CA CYS A 370 -0.14 -8.97 5.42
C CYS A 370 0.34 -10.30 5.96
N LYS A 371 -0.02 -10.57 7.22
CA LYS A 371 0.28 -11.82 7.90
C LYS A 371 -0.30 -13.02 7.15
N ASN A 372 -1.58 -12.97 6.81
CA ASN A 372 -2.29 -14.12 6.23
C ASN A 372 -2.02 -14.33 4.73
N GLN A 373 -1.88 -13.26 3.95
CA GLN A 373 -1.85 -13.35 2.48
C GLN A 373 -0.47 -13.13 1.86
N LYS A 374 0.46 -12.51 2.60
CA LYS A 374 1.83 -12.20 2.13
C LYS A 374 2.90 -12.79 3.05
N LYS A 375 2.56 -13.84 3.79
CA LYS A 375 3.47 -14.55 4.69
C LYS A 375 4.17 -13.59 5.68
N ASN A 376 3.45 -12.55 6.12
CA ASN A 376 3.98 -11.48 6.98
C ASN A 376 5.15 -10.67 6.38
N SER A 377 5.16 -10.45 5.06
CA SER A 377 6.19 -9.68 4.34
C SER A 377 6.42 -8.29 4.95
N LEU A 378 7.69 -7.93 5.14
CA LEU A 378 8.13 -6.63 5.64
C LEU A 378 7.66 -5.47 4.75
N VAL A 379 7.72 -5.66 3.43
CA VAL A 379 7.26 -4.65 2.47
C VAL A 379 5.75 -4.43 2.63
N CYS A 380 4.96 -5.50 2.73
CA CYS A 380 3.51 -5.38 2.96
C CYS A 380 3.20 -4.59 4.23
N ARG A 381 3.88 -4.91 5.33
CA ARG A 381 3.70 -4.20 6.60
C ARG A 381 4.11 -2.73 6.50
N ALA A 382 5.21 -2.44 5.82
CA ALA A 382 5.67 -1.08 5.60
C ALA A 382 4.65 -0.28 4.78
N THR A 383 4.07 -0.89 3.74
CA THR A 383 2.96 -0.33 2.97
C THR A 383 1.75 -0.06 3.86
N ALA A 384 1.32 -1.00 4.70
CA ALA A 384 0.21 -0.79 5.64
C ALA A 384 0.43 0.44 6.55
N SER A 385 1.66 0.63 7.04
CA SER A 385 2.03 1.80 7.84
C SER A 385 1.98 3.11 7.04
N ILE A 386 2.36 3.09 5.76
CA ILE A 386 2.17 4.24 4.86
C ILE A 386 0.68 4.51 4.60
N PHE A 387 -0.14 3.46 4.52
CA PHE A 387 -1.60 3.58 4.42
C PHE A 387 -2.22 4.33 5.57
N TYR A 388 -1.84 3.91 6.77
CA TYR A 388 -2.17 4.59 7.99
C TYR A 388 -1.71 6.05 7.97
N ALA A 389 -0.45 6.32 7.62
CA ALA A 389 0.09 7.67 7.59
C ALA A 389 -0.74 8.63 6.70
N ALA A 390 -1.16 8.17 5.53
CA ALA A 390 -1.97 8.98 4.61
C ALA A 390 -3.34 9.34 5.19
N VAL A 391 -4.06 8.39 5.81
CA VAL A 391 -5.37 8.69 6.41
C VAL A 391 -5.23 9.53 7.67
N ARG A 392 -4.17 9.30 8.48
CA ARG A 392 -3.86 10.12 9.65
C ARG A 392 -3.67 11.59 9.28
N VAL A 393 -2.89 11.86 8.23
CA VAL A 393 -2.50 13.21 7.81
C VAL A 393 -3.57 13.88 6.92
N GLY A 394 -4.15 13.15 5.96
CA GLY A 394 -4.92 13.75 4.86
C GLY A 394 -6.44 13.64 4.96
N ALA A 395 -6.99 12.77 5.81
CA ALA A 395 -8.39 12.37 5.70
C ALA A 395 -9.40 13.17 6.56
N ASN A 396 -8.99 14.26 7.22
CA ASN A 396 -9.88 15.05 8.08
C ASN A 396 -11.15 15.52 7.36
N LYS A 397 -11.02 16.06 6.12
CA LYS A 397 -12.16 16.51 5.32
C LYS A 397 -13.12 15.36 4.98
N ASN A 398 -12.58 14.18 4.68
CA ASN A 398 -13.37 13.01 4.31
C ASN A 398 -14.14 12.47 5.53
N TYR A 399 -13.50 12.36 6.69
CA TYR A 399 -14.14 11.96 7.93
C TYR A 399 -15.27 12.92 8.33
N ASN A 400 -15.00 14.24 8.29
CA ASN A 400 -15.98 15.26 8.65
C ASN A 400 -17.15 15.31 7.67
N ALA A 401 -16.96 14.94 6.40
CA ALA A 401 -18.05 14.90 5.41
C ALA A 401 -19.09 13.80 5.70
N CYS A 402 -18.85 12.93 6.67
CA CYS A 402 -19.75 11.89 7.15
C CYS A 402 -20.50 12.29 8.44
N SER A 403 -20.31 13.50 8.98
CA SER A 403 -20.88 13.94 10.27
C SER A 403 -22.40 13.96 10.31
N ASN A 404 -23.07 14.09 9.15
CA ASN A 404 -24.53 14.19 9.06
C ASN A 404 -25.21 12.82 8.91
N ASN A 405 -24.45 11.73 8.96
CA ASN A 405 -25.01 10.38 8.86
C ASN A 405 -25.81 10.03 10.12
N ARG A 406 -26.85 9.21 9.97
CA ARG A 406 -27.65 8.67 11.08
C ARG A 406 -26.93 7.48 11.71
N THR A 407 -26.04 7.75 12.66
CA THR A 407 -25.16 6.73 13.27
C THR A 407 -25.74 6.10 14.53
N GLU A 408 -26.98 6.45 14.89
CA GLU A 408 -27.69 5.89 16.04
C GLU A 408 -27.83 4.36 15.90
N LYS A 409 -27.77 3.63 17.01
CA LYS A 409 -27.84 2.14 16.98
C LYS A 409 -29.22 1.63 16.56
N GLU A 410 -30.22 2.49 16.68
CA GLU A 410 -31.60 2.28 16.29
C GLU A 410 -31.83 2.52 14.79
N CYS A 411 -30.84 3.09 14.07
CA CYS A 411 -30.94 3.31 12.63
C CYS A 411 -30.16 2.22 11.87
N ALA A 412 -30.78 1.64 10.85
CA ALA A 412 -30.20 0.58 10.02
C ALA A 412 -28.84 0.94 9.41
N TYR A 413 -28.61 2.24 9.17
CA TYR A 413 -27.38 2.76 8.58
C TYR A 413 -26.12 2.22 9.27
N CYS A 414 -26.06 2.30 10.60
CA CYS A 414 -24.96 1.74 11.38
C CYS A 414 -25.40 0.66 12.36
N GLY A 415 -26.65 0.67 12.79
CA GLY A 415 -27.21 -0.22 13.81
C GLY A 415 -27.46 -1.66 13.37
N ALA A 416 -27.45 -1.95 12.06
CA ALA A 416 -27.69 -3.30 11.56
C ALA A 416 -26.73 -4.32 12.22
N PRO A 417 -27.23 -5.47 12.73
CA PRO A 417 -26.39 -6.44 13.42
C PRO A 417 -25.18 -6.90 12.60
N THR A 418 -25.34 -7.08 11.30
CA THR A 418 -24.24 -7.44 10.38
C THR A 418 -23.13 -6.38 10.37
N ILE A 419 -23.49 -5.09 10.39
CA ILE A 419 -22.54 -3.97 10.43
C ILE A 419 -21.78 -3.97 11.76
N GLN A 420 -22.49 -4.00 12.88
CA GLN A 420 -21.91 -3.91 14.23
C GLN A 420 -21.05 -5.12 14.62
N ASN A 421 -21.47 -6.32 14.22
CA ASN A 421 -20.81 -7.55 14.64
C ASN A 421 -19.68 -7.96 13.69
N TYR A 422 -19.74 -7.58 12.41
CA TYR A 422 -18.79 -8.03 11.40
C TYR A 422 -18.15 -6.88 10.62
N LEU A 423 -18.94 -6.06 9.92
CA LEU A 423 -18.38 -5.15 8.90
C LEU A 423 -17.57 -3.97 9.49
N LEU A 424 -17.78 -3.63 10.76
CA LEU A 424 -16.94 -2.67 11.50
C LEU A 424 -15.63 -3.26 12.05
N LYS A 425 -15.46 -4.59 12.02
CA LYS A 425 -14.40 -5.28 12.77
C LYS A 425 -13.53 -6.18 11.90
N THR A 426 -14.12 -6.83 10.91
CA THR A 426 -13.49 -7.90 10.13
C THR A 426 -13.33 -7.47 8.68
N PRO A 427 -12.13 -7.59 8.09
CA PRO A 427 -11.91 -7.23 6.69
C PRO A 427 -12.83 -8.00 5.73
N TYR A 428 -13.39 -7.32 4.72
CA TYR A 428 -14.36 -7.91 3.79
C TYR A 428 -14.41 -7.21 2.42
N TYR A 429 -14.82 -7.91 1.37
CA TYR A 429 -15.07 -7.30 0.05
C TYR A 429 -16.52 -6.79 -0.09
N ASN A 430 -16.72 -5.71 -0.83
CA ASN A 430 -18.03 -5.22 -1.27
C ASN A 430 -18.23 -5.49 -2.78
N ALA A 431 -19.46 -5.60 -3.28
CA ALA A 431 -19.73 -5.67 -4.74
C ALA A 431 -19.87 -4.30 -5.37
#